data_AF-A0A1I2N106-F1
#
_entry.id   AF-A0A1I2N106-F1
#
_cell.length_a   1.000
_cell.length_b   1.000
_cell.length_c   1.000
_cell.angle_alpha   90.00
_cell.angle_beta   90.00
_cell.angle_gamma   90.00
#
_symmetry.space_group_name_H-M   'P 1'
#
loop_
_entity.id
_entity.type
_entity.pdbx_description
1 polymer ?
#
loop_
_entity_poly.entity_id
_entity_poly.type
_entity_poly.pdbx_seq_one_letter_code
_entity_poly.pdbx_strand_id
1 'polypeptide(L)'
;MFPRCPPTIGLENAGKEETSLNQNQFDFIMKTIASMFPDAHCELNHRNSFELAIAVMLSAQCTDALVNRVTPALFHKYHEPEDYLAVSIEELQQDIRSIGLYRNKAKHIRQMCQMLIENYGGVLPNTRDELIKLPGIGRKTANVIVSVAFGEPALAVDTHVERVTKRLGICRWKDSVLEVEKTLMRRLPREEWSQTHHRLIFFGRYHCKAQNPNCPECPLLDLCREGKKRMKRGGREFGNVISES
;
A
#
# COMPACT_ATOMS: atom_id res chain seq x y z
N MET A 1 0.70 -22.09 -61.97
CA MET A 1 1.05 -20.66 -62.13
C MET A 1 0.05 -19.86 -61.31
N PHE A 2 0.32 -19.70 -60.00
CA PHE A 2 -0.59 -18.99 -59.07
C PHE A 2 -0.11 -17.53 -58.93
N PRO A 3 -1.02 -16.53 -58.99
CA PRO A 3 -0.64 -15.13 -58.90
C PRO A 3 -0.21 -14.79 -57.46
N ARG A 4 0.88 -14.02 -57.35
CA ARG A 4 1.49 -13.61 -56.09
C ARG A 4 0.59 -12.61 -55.35
N CYS A 5 0.37 -12.87 -54.07
CA CYS A 5 -0.27 -11.94 -53.13
C CYS A 5 0.57 -10.64 -53.04
N PRO A 6 -0.04 -9.43 -53.07
CA PRO A 6 0.70 -8.20 -52.89
C PRO A 6 1.22 -8.07 -51.44
N PRO A 7 2.37 -7.39 -51.21
CA PRO A 7 2.91 -7.22 -49.87
C PRO A 7 1.95 -6.37 -49.03
N THR A 8 1.59 -6.89 -47.86
CA THR A 8 0.83 -6.19 -46.84
C THR A 8 1.59 -4.94 -46.41
N ILE A 9 0.95 -3.79 -46.63
CA ILE A 9 1.36 -2.48 -46.13
C ILE A 9 1.49 -2.57 -44.61
N GLY A 10 2.67 -2.18 -44.12
CA GLY A 10 3.03 -2.23 -42.71
C GLY A 10 2.03 -1.46 -41.84
N LEU A 11 1.45 -2.17 -40.87
CA LEU A 11 0.87 -1.57 -39.67
C LEU A 11 2.01 -1.18 -38.72
N GLU A 12 2.86 -0.25 -39.15
CA GLU A 12 3.74 0.49 -38.26
C GLU A 12 3.06 1.81 -37.94
N ASN A 13 2.52 1.88 -36.72
CA ASN A 13 2.33 3.05 -35.85
C ASN A 13 1.11 2.87 -34.94
N ALA A 14 1.18 1.89 -34.04
CA ALA A 14 0.40 1.87 -32.80
C ALA A 14 1.34 2.13 -31.62
N GLY A 15 2.01 3.26 -31.63
CA GLY A 15 3.04 3.61 -30.65
C GLY A 15 2.93 5.07 -30.25
N LYS A 16 2.55 5.29 -28.99
CA LYS A 16 2.53 6.56 -28.24
C LYS A 16 1.26 7.40 -28.40
N GLU A 17 0.24 7.08 -27.58
CA GLU A 17 -0.57 8.08 -26.87
C GLU A 17 -1.61 7.39 -25.97
N GLU A 18 -1.33 7.31 -24.67
CA GLU A 18 -2.38 7.22 -23.65
C GLU A 18 -1.88 7.88 -22.36
N THR A 19 -1.85 9.21 -22.42
CA THR A 19 -2.12 10.21 -21.37
C THR A 19 -1.42 10.05 -20.01
N SER A 20 -0.33 10.78 -19.80
CA SER A 20 0.09 11.19 -18.45
C SER A 20 -0.79 12.35 -17.98
N LEU A 21 -1.48 12.20 -16.84
CA LEU A 21 -2.23 13.30 -16.21
C LEU A 21 -1.33 14.54 -16.03
N ASN A 22 -1.82 15.72 -16.41
CA ASN A 22 -1.12 16.98 -16.16
C ASN A 22 -1.09 17.31 -14.65
N GLN A 23 -0.37 18.35 -14.25
CA GLN A 23 -0.23 18.69 -12.83
C GLN A 23 -1.56 19.07 -12.18
N ASN A 24 -2.37 19.92 -12.82
CA ASN A 24 -3.68 20.33 -12.30
C ASN A 24 -4.62 19.14 -12.05
N GLN A 25 -4.63 18.15 -12.95
CA GLN A 25 -5.43 16.93 -12.80
C GLN A 25 -4.93 16.08 -11.63
N PHE A 26 -3.61 15.99 -11.44
CA PHE A 26 -3.03 15.28 -10.31
C PHE A 26 -3.35 15.96 -8.99
N ASP A 27 -3.21 17.28 -8.91
CA ASP A 27 -3.52 18.05 -7.70
C ASP A 27 -5.01 17.92 -7.34
N PHE A 28 -5.89 17.99 -8.35
CA PHE A 28 -7.32 17.74 -8.17
C PHE A 28 -7.60 16.34 -7.62
N ILE A 29 -6.94 15.30 -8.15
CA ILE A 29 -7.06 13.93 -7.66
C ILE A 29 -6.63 13.85 -6.19
N MET A 30 -5.45 14.36 -5.85
CA MET A 30 -4.92 14.30 -4.49
C MET A 30 -5.81 15.06 -3.50
N LYS A 31 -6.30 16.24 -3.88
CA LYS A 31 -7.25 17.03 -3.08
C LYS A 31 -8.58 16.31 -2.87
N THR A 32 -9.10 15.65 -3.90
CA THR A 32 -10.34 14.87 -3.80
C THR A 32 -10.16 13.69 -2.85
N ILE A 33 -9.06 12.94 -2.99
CA ILE A 33 -8.74 11.83 -2.09
C ILE A 33 -8.57 12.33 -0.65
N ALA A 34 -7.89 13.46 -0.46
CA ALA A 34 -7.72 14.08 0.85
C ALA A 34 -9.06 14.50 1.47
N SER A 35 -10.01 14.96 0.67
CA SER A 35 -11.35 15.35 1.13
C SER A 35 -12.21 14.13 1.51
N MET A 36 -12.05 13.01 0.81
CA MET A 36 -12.74 11.75 1.13
C MET A 36 -12.19 11.08 2.39
N PHE A 37 -10.89 11.24 2.66
CA PHE A 37 -10.19 10.60 3.76
C PHE A 37 -9.30 11.62 4.50
N PRO A 38 -9.90 12.62 5.19
CA PRO A 38 -9.15 13.67 5.87
C PRO A 38 -8.25 13.10 6.97
N ASP A 39 -8.78 12.13 7.73
CA ASP A 39 -8.14 11.52 8.90
C ASP A 39 -7.43 10.20 8.58
N ALA A 40 -6.97 9.99 7.34
CA ALA A 40 -6.25 8.77 6.98
C ALA A 40 -4.95 8.63 7.80
N HIS A 41 -4.79 7.49 8.46
CA HIS A 41 -3.68 7.21 9.39
C HIS A 41 -3.26 5.73 9.32
N CYS A 42 -2.22 5.35 10.06
CA CYS A 42 -1.85 3.94 10.21
C CYS A 42 -2.92 3.22 11.04
N GLU A 43 -3.58 2.22 10.47
CA GLU A 43 -4.68 1.50 11.16
C GLU A 43 -4.19 0.44 12.15
N LEU A 44 -2.88 0.22 12.31
CA LEU A 44 -2.34 -0.74 13.27
C LEU A 44 -2.29 -0.12 14.66
N ASN A 45 -2.97 -0.74 15.63
CA ASN A 45 -3.03 -0.25 17.00
C ASN A 45 -1.70 -0.49 17.72
N HIS A 46 -1.12 0.57 18.26
CA HIS A 46 0.15 0.55 19.00
C HIS A 46 0.23 1.74 19.97
N ARG A 47 0.97 1.58 21.08
CA ARG A 47 1.21 2.62 22.09
C ARG A 47 2.59 3.25 21.98
N ASN A 48 3.54 2.54 21.37
CA ASN A 48 4.93 2.97 21.23
C ASN A 48 5.56 2.39 19.95
N SER A 49 6.80 2.79 19.65
CA SER A 49 7.52 2.37 18.45
C SER A 49 7.80 0.86 18.41
N PHE A 50 8.04 0.23 19.55
CA PHE A 50 8.29 -1.21 19.64
C PHE A 50 7.03 -2.02 19.30
N GLU A 51 5.90 -1.68 19.90
CA GLU A 51 4.60 -2.29 19.55
C GLU A 51 4.26 -2.09 18.07
N LEU A 52 4.55 -0.91 17.51
CA LEU A 52 4.38 -0.67 16.07
C LEU A 52 5.24 -1.64 15.25
N ALA A 53 6.52 -1.81 15.59
CA ALA A 53 7.40 -2.72 14.86
C ALA A 53 6.86 -4.15 14.85
N ILE A 54 6.41 -4.66 16.01
CA ILE A 54 5.77 -5.97 16.11
C ILE A 54 4.49 -6.03 15.27
N ALA A 55 3.61 -5.03 15.38
CA ALA A 55 2.36 -4.99 14.61
C ALA A 55 2.60 -5.00 13.10
N VAL A 56 3.60 -4.25 12.60
CA VAL A 56 3.95 -4.22 11.17
C VAL A 56 4.59 -5.54 10.73
N MET A 57 5.38 -6.20 11.57
CA MET A 57 5.90 -7.55 11.27
C MET A 57 4.76 -8.58 11.18
N LEU A 58 3.75 -8.46 12.05
CA LEU A 58 2.57 -9.33 12.02
C LEU A 58 1.66 -9.05 10.81
N SER A 59 1.60 -7.81 10.33
CA SER A 59 0.75 -7.41 9.19
C SER A 59 1.25 -7.91 7.83
N ALA A 60 2.49 -8.40 7.74
CA ALA A 60 3.00 -9.00 6.52
C ALA A 60 2.11 -10.18 6.06
N GLN A 61 1.45 -10.03 4.91
CA GLN A 61 0.45 -10.98 4.38
C GLN A 61 -0.70 -11.28 5.38
N CYS A 62 -1.09 -10.30 6.16
CA CYS A 62 -2.20 -10.35 7.11
C CYS A 62 -3.01 -9.06 7.00
N THR A 63 -4.25 -9.07 7.48
CA THR A 63 -5.08 -7.85 7.50
C THR A 63 -4.86 -7.11 8.81
N ASP A 64 -4.85 -5.77 8.75
CA ASP A 64 -4.71 -4.92 9.95
C ASP A 64 -5.81 -5.24 10.97
N ALA A 65 -7.03 -5.54 10.52
CA ALA A 65 -8.14 -5.95 11.38
C ALA A 65 -7.86 -7.25 12.16
N LEU A 66 -7.15 -8.22 11.57
CA LEU A 66 -6.77 -9.45 12.28
C LEU A 66 -5.60 -9.18 13.24
N VAL A 67 -4.61 -8.38 12.81
CA VAL A 67 -3.49 -7.97 13.68
C VAL A 67 -4.03 -7.25 14.92
N ASN A 68 -4.90 -6.25 14.75
CA ASN A 68 -5.51 -5.49 15.84
C ASN A 68 -6.42 -6.31 16.76
N ARG A 69 -6.85 -7.50 16.34
CA ARG A 69 -7.58 -8.43 17.19
C ARG A 69 -6.63 -9.23 18.09
N VAL A 70 -5.43 -9.52 17.60
CA VAL A 70 -4.43 -10.36 18.28
C VAL A 70 -3.53 -9.52 19.19
N THR A 71 -3.13 -8.33 18.73
CA THR A 71 -2.17 -7.49 19.44
C THR A 71 -2.61 -7.00 20.83
N PRO A 72 -3.91 -6.77 21.16
CA PRO A 72 -4.28 -6.36 22.50
C PRO A 72 -3.89 -7.38 23.58
N ALA A 73 -4.15 -8.67 23.34
CA ALA A 73 -3.75 -9.74 24.26
C ALA A 73 -2.22 -9.96 24.23
N LEU A 74 -1.62 -9.86 23.03
CA LEU A 74 -0.18 -9.99 22.87
C LEU A 74 0.59 -8.90 23.63
N PHE A 75 0.23 -7.62 23.47
CA PHE A 75 0.89 -6.47 24.10
C PHE A 75 0.54 -6.29 25.57
N HIS A 76 -0.46 -7.02 26.07
CA HIS A 76 -0.67 -7.17 27.51
C HIS A 76 0.25 -8.24 28.11
N LYS A 77 0.63 -9.26 27.32
CA LYS A 77 1.52 -10.33 27.76
C LYS A 77 3.01 -9.97 27.58
N TYR A 78 3.33 -9.25 26.51
CA TYR A 78 4.69 -8.89 26.10
C TYR A 78 4.78 -7.38 25.93
N HIS A 79 5.52 -6.71 26.82
CA HIS A 79 5.68 -5.26 26.86
C HIS A 79 7.05 -4.81 26.33
N GLU A 80 8.09 -5.58 26.61
CA GLU A 80 9.48 -5.26 26.26
C GLU A 80 10.18 -6.44 25.53
N PRO A 81 11.31 -6.20 24.84
CA PRO A 81 12.03 -7.25 24.11
C PRO A 81 12.33 -8.51 24.94
N GLU A 82 12.61 -8.34 26.23
CA GLU A 82 12.93 -9.38 27.20
C GLU A 82 11.77 -10.37 27.37
N ASP A 83 10.52 -9.87 27.42
CA ASP A 83 9.33 -10.71 27.56
C ASP A 83 9.20 -11.72 26.42
N TYR A 84 9.49 -11.28 25.18
CA TYR A 84 9.43 -12.14 24.00
C TYR A 84 10.51 -13.23 24.01
N LEU A 85 11.60 -13.05 24.76
CA LEU A 85 12.68 -14.01 24.92
C LEU A 85 12.47 -14.95 26.10
N ALA A 86 11.73 -14.50 27.13
CA ALA A 86 11.46 -15.25 28.36
C ALA A 86 10.57 -16.49 28.15
N VAL A 87 9.71 -16.48 27.13
CA VAL A 87 8.84 -17.62 26.78
C VAL A 87 9.52 -18.63 25.85
N SER A 88 8.92 -19.81 25.64
CA SER A 88 9.37 -20.72 24.58
C SER A 88 8.97 -20.20 23.19
N ILE A 89 9.65 -20.67 22.13
CA ILE A 89 9.24 -20.32 20.76
C ILE A 89 7.86 -20.92 20.43
N GLU A 90 7.54 -22.11 20.95
CA GLU A 90 6.26 -22.79 20.80
C GLU A 90 5.11 -21.98 21.43
N GLU A 91 5.35 -21.39 22.60
CA GLU A 91 4.38 -20.54 23.28
C GLU A 91 4.09 -19.27 22.48
N LEU A 92 5.12 -18.54 22.05
CA LEU A 92 4.95 -17.36 21.20
C LEU A 92 4.23 -17.72 19.89
N GLN A 93 4.59 -18.84 19.28
CA GLN A 93 3.92 -19.35 18.08
C GLN A 93 2.43 -19.59 18.32
N GLN A 94 2.05 -20.11 19.48
CA GLN A 94 0.66 -20.35 19.83
C GLN A 94 -0.09 -19.04 20.07
N ASP A 95 0.54 -18.05 20.71
CA ASP A 95 -0.05 -16.73 20.96
C ASP A 95 -0.37 -15.96 19.67
N ILE A 96 0.45 -16.13 18.63
CA ILE A 96 0.21 -15.52 17.31
C ILE A 96 -0.27 -16.51 16.25
N ARG A 97 -0.76 -17.70 16.63
CA ARG A 97 -1.12 -18.78 15.69
C ARG A 97 -2.18 -18.41 14.66
N SER A 98 -3.10 -17.51 15.04
CA SER A 98 -4.14 -16.98 14.15
C SER A 98 -3.57 -16.12 13.01
N ILE A 99 -2.35 -15.60 13.17
CA ILE A 99 -1.63 -14.86 12.15
C ILE A 99 -0.96 -15.84 11.17
N GLY A 100 -1.21 -15.67 9.87
CA GLY A 100 -0.53 -16.46 8.85
C GLY A 100 0.99 -16.33 8.94
N LEU A 101 1.72 -17.41 8.61
CA LEU A 101 3.18 -17.50 8.70
C LEU A 101 3.75 -17.35 10.13
N TYR A 102 2.95 -17.64 11.15
CA TYR A 102 3.30 -17.45 12.57
C TYR A 102 4.65 -18.06 12.99
N ARG A 103 5.04 -19.23 12.46
CA ARG A 103 6.32 -19.87 12.79
C ARG A 103 7.52 -18.98 12.46
N ASN A 104 7.57 -18.46 11.24
CA ASN A 104 8.64 -17.57 10.81
C ASN A 104 8.53 -16.20 11.48
N LYS A 105 7.31 -15.69 11.68
CA LYS A 105 7.09 -14.42 12.40
C LYS A 105 7.57 -14.49 13.84
N ALA A 106 7.22 -15.53 14.59
CA ALA A 106 7.67 -15.74 15.97
C ALA A 106 9.20 -15.84 16.04
N LYS A 107 9.82 -16.57 15.11
CA LYS A 107 11.29 -16.65 15.00
C LYS A 107 11.91 -15.27 14.78
N HIS A 108 11.43 -14.50 13.80
CA HIS A 108 11.96 -13.16 13.52
C HIS A 108 11.72 -12.18 14.66
N ILE A 109 10.56 -12.22 15.31
CA ILE A 109 10.26 -11.38 16.48
C ILE A 109 11.29 -11.62 17.58
N ARG A 110 11.55 -12.89 17.94
CA ARG A 110 12.57 -13.22 18.95
C ARG A 110 13.96 -12.77 18.53
N GLN A 111 14.35 -13.04 17.29
CA GLN A 111 15.67 -12.64 16.77
C GLN A 111 15.83 -11.10 16.76
N MET A 112 14.77 -10.36 16.41
CA MET A 112 14.76 -8.91 16.51
C MET A 112 14.91 -8.47 17.97
N CYS A 113 14.15 -9.04 18.90
CA CYS A 113 14.24 -8.70 20.32
C CYS A 113 15.65 -8.95 20.89
N GLN A 114 16.25 -10.10 20.55
CA GLN A 114 17.64 -10.42 20.90
C GLN A 114 18.61 -9.35 20.38
N MET A 115 18.49 -8.98 19.10
CA MET A 115 19.35 -7.98 18.48
C MET A 115 19.15 -6.58 19.08
N LEU A 116 17.91 -6.23 19.48
CA LEU A 116 17.63 -4.96 20.16
C LEU A 116 18.36 -4.87 21.49
N ILE A 117 18.32 -5.93 22.29
CA ILE A 117 19.02 -5.98 23.59
C ILE A 117 20.54 -5.91 23.38
N GLU A 118 21.09 -6.73 22.50
CA GLU A 118 22.55 -6.85 22.31
C GLU A 118 23.18 -5.60 21.68
N ASN A 119 22.53 -5.01 20.67
CA ASN A 119 23.17 -4.00 19.81
C ASN A 119 22.56 -2.60 19.96
N TYR A 120 21.34 -2.47 20.50
CA TYR A 120 20.61 -1.21 20.55
C TYR A 120 20.10 -0.85 21.96
N GLY A 121 20.55 -1.56 23.01
CA GLY A 121 20.18 -1.29 24.40
C GLY A 121 18.69 -1.46 24.68
N GLY A 122 18.03 -2.39 23.99
CA GLY A 122 16.59 -2.68 24.13
C GLY A 122 15.67 -1.70 23.40
N VAL A 123 16.21 -0.68 22.72
CA VAL A 123 15.41 0.36 22.06
C VAL A 123 15.39 0.19 20.54
N LEU A 124 14.23 0.41 19.94
CA LEU A 124 14.08 0.37 18.49
C LEU A 124 14.87 1.52 17.83
N PRO A 125 15.79 1.25 16.88
CA PRO A 125 16.53 2.30 16.19
C PRO A 125 15.60 3.17 15.33
N ASN A 126 15.95 4.45 15.18
CA ASN A 126 15.11 5.45 14.52
C ASN A 126 15.46 5.70 13.04
N THR A 127 16.52 5.08 12.52
CA THR A 127 16.91 5.24 11.12
C THR A 127 16.50 4.02 10.29
N ARG A 128 16.12 4.27 9.03
CA ARG A 128 15.74 3.21 8.09
C ARG A 128 16.84 2.17 7.91
N ASP A 129 18.09 2.62 7.80
CA ASP A 129 19.22 1.75 7.47
C ASP A 129 19.58 0.83 8.64
N GLU A 130 19.40 1.26 9.89
CA GLU A 130 19.52 0.38 11.06
C GLU A 130 18.32 -0.56 11.18
N LEU A 131 17.10 -0.08 10.95
CA LEU A 131 15.89 -0.92 10.99
C LEU A 131 15.94 -2.09 9.99
N ILE A 132 16.48 -1.88 8.78
CA ILE A 132 16.61 -2.94 7.77
C ILE A 132 17.55 -4.08 8.22
N LYS A 133 18.47 -3.81 9.16
CA LYS A 133 19.34 -4.85 9.72
C LYS A 133 18.59 -5.80 10.66
N LEU A 134 17.44 -5.39 11.18
CA LEU A 134 16.64 -6.19 12.11
C LEU A 134 15.94 -7.36 11.38
N PRO A 135 16.01 -8.59 11.94
CA PRO A 135 15.35 -9.75 11.37
C PRO A 135 13.86 -9.55 11.13
N GLY A 136 13.40 -9.82 9.90
CA GLY A 136 12.00 -9.67 9.51
C GLY A 136 11.57 -8.25 9.14
N ILE A 137 12.47 -7.25 9.24
CA ILE A 137 12.22 -5.88 8.81
C ILE A 137 12.89 -5.63 7.46
N GLY A 138 12.10 -5.64 6.39
CA GLY A 138 12.55 -5.23 5.07
C GLY A 138 12.43 -3.72 4.84
N ARG A 139 12.92 -3.23 3.70
CA ARG A 139 12.88 -1.80 3.32
C ARG A 139 11.49 -1.16 3.45
N LYS A 140 10.43 -1.87 3.03
CA LYS A 140 9.05 -1.39 3.16
C LYS A 140 8.63 -1.24 4.62
N THR A 141 8.89 -2.28 5.42
CA THR A 141 8.58 -2.29 6.86
C THR A 141 9.31 -1.17 7.58
N ALA A 142 10.61 -0.99 7.29
CA ALA A 142 11.41 0.10 7.85
C ALA A 142 10.82 1.48 7.49
N ASN A 143 10.40 1.70 6.23
CA ASN A 143 9.77 2.96 5.82
C ASN A 143 8.47 3.26 6.59
N VAL A 144 7.64 2.24 6.84
CA VAL A 144 6.40 2.40 7.64
C VAL A 144 6.75 2.79 9.08
N ILE A 145 7.71 2.09 9.69
CA ILE A 145 8.14 2.36 11.07
C ILE A 145 8.70 3.78 11.19
N VAL A 146 9.64 4.20 10.34
CA VAL A 146 10.22 5.55 10.45
C VAL A 146 9.20 6.65 10.21
N SER A 147 8.25 6.43 9.30
CA SER A 147 7.22 7.42 9.04
C SER A 147 6.20 7.55 10.15
N VAL A 148 5.78 6.43 10.76
CA VAL A 148 4.69 6.43 11.73
C VAL A 148 5.21 6.67 13.15
N ALA A 149 6.32 6.04 13.54
CA ALA A 149 6.88 6.20 14.89
C ALA A 149 7.77 7.44 15.03
N PHE A 150 8.50 7.84 13.99
CA PHE A 150 9.53 8.88 14.07
C PHE A 150 9.25 10.12 13.22
N GLY A 151 8.11 10.15 12.51
CA GLY A 151 7.69 11.31 11.72
C GLY A 151 8.54 11.59 10.48
N GLU A 152 9.40 10.65 10.07
CA GLU A 152 10.23 10.80 8.88
C GLU A 152 9.37 10.76 7.60
N PRO A 153 9.43 11.78 6.73
CA PRO A 153 8.64 11.78 5.50
C PRO A 153 9.02 10.59 4.61
N ALA A 154 8.10 9.64 4.46
CA ALA A 154 8.31 8.46 3.64
C ALA A 154 7.06 8.14 2.82
N LEU A 155 7.27 7.78 1.55
CA LEU A 155 6.22 7.33 0.65
C LEU A 155 6.47 5.87 0.29
N ALA A 156 5.94 4.95 1.08
CA ALA A 156 6.01 3.53 0.77
C ALA A 156 4.95 3.17 -0.29
N VAL A 157 5.36 2.53 -1.38
CA VAL A 157 4.40 2.03 -2.37
C VAL A 157 4.00 0.60 -2.01
N ASP A 158 2.75 0.42 -1.61
CA ASP A 158 2.15 -0.89 -1.37
C ASP A 158 1.17 -1.28 -2.49
N THR A 159 0.45 -2.39 -2.30
CA THR A 159 -0.51 -2.89 -3.30
C THR A 159 -1.70 -1.95 -3.52
N HIS A 160 -2.05 -1.11 -2.52
CA HIS A 160 -3.11 -0.11 -2.65
C HIS A 160 -2.60 1.10 -3.43
N VAL A 161 -1.47 1.68 -3.01
CA VAL A 161 -0.84 2.82 -3.67
C VAL A 161 -0.53 2.50 -5.13
N GLU A 162 0.11 1.36 -5.39
CA GLU A 162 0.43 0.91 -6.75
C GLU A 162 -0.83 0.75 -7.61
N ARG A 163 -1.85 0.05 -7.11
CA ARG A 163 -3.09 -0.16 -7.84
C ARG A 163 -3.81 1.15 -8.14
N VAL A 164 -3.96 2.02 -7.15
CA VAL A 164 -4.69 3.29 -7.26
C VAL A 164 -4.01 4.20 -8.28
N THR A 165 -2.71 4.39 -8.15
CA THR A 165 -1.93 5.25 -9.06
C THR A 165 -1.97 4.77 -10.50
N LYS A 166 -1.87 3.45 -10.73
CA LYS A 166 -1.96 2.86 -12.07
C LYS A 166 -3.38 2.94 -12.66
N ARG A 167 -4.42 2.73 -11.84
CA ARG A 167 -5.83 2.82 -12.28
C ARG A 167 -6.24 4.23 -12.67
N LEU A 168 -5.82 5.23 -11.89
CA LEU A 168 -6.08 6.64 -12.15
C LEU A 168 -5.27 7.18 -13.34
N GLY A 169 -4.21 6.48 -13.77
CA GLY A 169 -3.34 6.96 -14.85
C GLY A 169 -2.26 7.94 -14.38
N ILE A 170 -1.99 7.99 -13.07
CA ILE A 170 -0.85 8.75 -12.51
C ILE A 170 0.46 8.10 -12.95
N CYS A 171 0.50 6.77 -12.91
CA CYS A 171 1.62 5.95 -13.37
C CYS A 171 1.16 5.01 -14.49
N ARG A 172 2.11 4.51 -15.28
CA ARG A 172 1.83 3.51 -16.32
C ARG A 172 1.63 2.14 -15.69
N TRP A 173 0.87 1.28 -16.36
CA TRP A 173 0.61 -0.08 -15.88
C TRP A 173 1.90 -0.91 -15.67
N LYS A 174 2.89 -0.68 -16.53
CA LYS A 174 4.19 -1.38 -16.52
C LYS A 174 5.21 -0.79 -15.55
N ASP A 175 4.94 0.35 -14.94
CA ASP A 175 5.89 0.99 -14.03
C ASP A 175 6.10 0.09 -12.80
N SER A 176 7.35 -0.08 -12.42
CA SER A 176 7.77 -0.76 -11.19
C SER A 176 7.37 0.04 -9.95
N VAL A 177 7.36 -0.62 -8.79
CA VAL A 177 7.10 0.02 -7.48
C VAL A 177 8.01 1.23 -7.25
N LEU A 178 9.28 1.12 -7.64
CA LEU A 178 10.26 2.21 -7.53
C LEU A 178 9.94 3.39 -8.47
N GLU A 179 9.43 3.12 -9.66
CA GLU A 179 9.01 4.18 -10.59
C GLU A 179 7.73 4.89 -10.11
N VAL A 180 6.81 4.17 -9.48
CA VAL A 180 5.63 4.76 -8.83
C VAL A 180 6.07 5.67 -7.67
N GLU A 181 6.98 5.20 -6.81
CA GLU A 181 7.52 5.97 -5.68
C GLU A 181 8.17 7.27 -6.17
N LYS A 182 9.10 7.16 -7.13
CA LYS A 182 9.77 8.33 -7.74
C LYS A 182 8.81 9.29 -8.43
N THR A 183 7.72 8.77 -9.01
CA THR A 183 6.72 9.62 -9.67
C THR A 183 5.93 10.44 -8.66
N LEU A 184 5.50 9.82 -7.55
CA LEU A 184 4.80 10.53 -6.49
C LEU A 184 5.71 11.54 -5.78
N MET A 185 6.94 11.14 -5.43
CA MET A 185 7.91 12.04 -4.77
C MET A 185 8.27 13.27 -5.60
N ARG A 186 8.28 13.16 -6.95
CA ARG A 186 8.55 14.30 -7.83
C ARG A 186 7.39 15.28 -7.94
N ARG A 187 6.16 14.85 -7.63
CA ARG A 187 4.93 15.62 -7.83
C ARG A 187 4.30 16.14 -6.54
N LEU A 188 4.75 15.64 -5.40
CA LEU A 188 4.26 16.01 -4.07
C LEU A 188 5.36 16.72 -3.27
N PRO A 189 5.03 17.78 -2.52
CA PRO A 189 5.90 18.31 -1.48
C PRO A 189 6.34 17.21 -0.51
N ARG A 190 7.58 17.30 0.00
CA ARG A 190 8.15 16.26 0.85
C ARG A 190 7.34 16.06 2.13
N GLU A 191 6.80 17.16 2.65
CA GLU A 191 6.03 17.24 3.89
C GLU A 191 4.70 16.49 3.77
N GLU A 192 4.19 16.28 2.55
CA GLU A 192 2.91 15.62 2.30
C GLU A 192 3.03 14.12 2.05
N TRP A 193 4.25 13.57 1.98
CA TRP A 193 4.48 12.18 1.56
C TRP A 193 3.76 11.16 2.45
N SER A 194 3.95 11.26 3.77
CA SER A 194 3.37 10.32 4.73
C SER A 194 1.83 10.42 4.77
N GLN A 195 1.28 11.63 4.75
CA GLN A 195 -0.17 11.82 4.76
C GLN A 195 -0.80 11.35 3.44
N THR A 196 -0.16 11.63 2.31
CA THR A 196 -0.64 11.17 1.00
C THR A 196 -0.56 9.65 0.88
N HIS A 197 0.48 9.03 1.44
CA HIS A 197 0.59 7.58 1.54
C HIS A 197 -0.63 6.96 2.24
N HIS A 198 -0.98 7.42 3.45
CA HIS A 198 -2.15 6.92 4.18
C HIS A 198 -3.45 7.15 3.40
N ARG A 199 -3.62 8.33 2.81
CA ARG A 199 -4.80 8.68 1.99
C ARG A 199 -4.97 7.76 0.78
N LEU A 200 -3.88 7.45 0.08
CA LEU A 200 -3.90 6.51 -1.05
C LEU A 200 -4.20 5.08 -0.61
N ILE A 201 -3.69 4.65 0.55
CA ILE A 201 -4.07 3.35 1.15
C ILE A 201 -5.56 3.32 1.45
N PHE A 202 -6.10 4.32 2.15
CA PHE A 202 -7.51 4.41 2.52
C PHE A 202 -8.40 4.40 1.27
N PHE A 203 -8.08 5.23 0.29
CA PHE A 203 -8.82 5.26 -0.97
C PHE A 203 -8.76 3.90 -1.67
N GLY A 204 -7.60 3.26 -1.76
CA GLY A 204 -7.48 1.93 -2.35
C GLY A 204 -8.20 0.84 -1.56
N ARG A 205 -8.25 0.94 -0.23
CA ARG A 205 -8.80 -0.07 0.68
C ARG A 205 -10.32 0.02 0.78
N TYR A 206 -10.86 1.22 0.91
CA TYR A 206 -12.27 1.45 1.20
C TYR A 206 -13.10 1.84 -0.03
N HIS A 207 -12.48 2.39 -1.08
CA HIS A 207 -13.19 2.89 -2.27
C HIS A 207 -12.75 2.19 -3.56
N CYS A 208 -11.49 2.35 -3.98
CA CYS A 208 -10.90 1.73 -5.18
C CYS A 208 -10.38 0.30 -4.91
N LYS A 209 -11.27 -0.54 -4.40
CA LYS A 209 -11.00 -1.93 -4.01
C LYS A 209 -10.46 -2.76 -5.18
N ALA A 210 -9.60 -3.74 -4.88
CA ALA A 210 -9.02 -4.60 -5.91
C ALA A 210 -10.12 -5.33 -6.70
N GLN A 211 -11.05 -5.95 -5.97
CA GLN A 211 -12.28 -6.53 -6.47
C GLN A 211 -13.44 -5.56 -6.24
N ASN A 212 -14.35 -5.47 -7.21
CA ASN A 212 -15.54 -4.61 -7.18
C ASN A 212 -15.28 -3.17 -6.63
N PRO A 213 -14.44 -2.35 -7.30
CA PRO A 213 -14.24 -0.96 -6.91
C PRO A 213 -15.53 -0.14 -7.05
N ASN A 214 -15.72 0.85 -6.18
CA ASN A 214 -16.91 1.74 -6.18
C ASN A 214 -16.86 2.79 -7.30
N CYS A 215 -16.59 2.37 -8.54
CA CYS A 215 -16.50 3.26 -9.70
C CYS A 215 -17.77 4.10 -9.97
N PRO A 216 -19.00 3.57 -9.82
CA PRO A 216 -20.22 4.35 -10.11
C PRO A 216 -20.37 5.62 -9.25
N GLU A 217 -19.86 5.59 -8.02
CA GLU A 217 -19.94 6.68 -7.04
C GLU A 217 -18.60 7.41 -6.89
N CYS A 218 -17.62 7.13 -7.74
CA CYS A 218 -16.27 7.66 -7.61
C CYS A 218 -16.21 9.11 -8.12
N PRO A 219 -15.84 10.10 -7.29
CA PRO A 219 -15.75 11.51 -7.72
C PRO A 219 -14.62 11.74 -8.73
N LEU A 220 -13.75 10.75 -8.93
CA LEU A 220 -12.65 10.79 -9.90
C LEU A 220 -12.97 10.05 -11.21
N LEU A 221 -14.22 9.58 -11.40
CA LEU A 221 -14.59 8.76 -12.56
C LEU A 221 -14.25 9.46 -13.89
N ASP A 222 -14.48 10.76 -13.99
CA ASP A 222 -14.22 11.56 -15.19
C ASP A 222 -12.74 11.74 -15.53
N LEU A 223 -11.84 11.49 -14.58
CA LEU A 223 -10.39 11.49 -14.81
C LEU A 223 -9.79 10.07 -14.81
N CYS A 224 -10.53 9.09 -14.29
CA CYS A 224 -10.02 7.74 -14.07
C CYS A 224 -10.08 6.88 -15.34
N ARG A 225 -8.91 6.57 -15.91
CA ARG A 225 -8.76 5.67 -17.06
C ARG A 225 -9.45 4.31 -16.83
N GLU A 226 -9.21 3.67 -15.70
CA GLU A 226 -9.80 2.36 -15.39
C GLU A 226 -11.31 2.44 -15.10
N GLY A 227 -11.75 3.50 -14.41
CA GLY A 227 -13.15 3.69 -14.04
C GLY A 227 -14.04 3.77 -15.28
N LYS A 228 -13.67 4.62 -16.25
CA LYS A 228 -14.37 4.74 -17.54
C LYS A 228 -14.45 3.41 -18.27
N LYS A 229 -13.35 2.64 -18.31
CA LYS A 229 -13.31 1.33 -18.95
C LYS A 229 -14.25 0.32 -18.28
N ARG A 230 -14.36 0.34 -16.94
CA ARG A 230 -15.28 -0.52 -16.19
C ARG A 230 -16.74 -0.17 -16.44
N MET A 231 -17.08 1.12 -16.44
CA MET A 231 -18.46 1.57 -16.71
C MET A 231 -18.90 1.22 -18.13
N LYS A 232 -18.03 1.36 -19.14
CA LYS A 232 -18.31 0.93 -20.52
C LYS A 232 -18.55 -0.57 -20.67
N ARG A 233 -17.89 -1.40 -19.86
CA ARG A 233 -18.06 -2.87 -19.87
C ARG A 233 -19.30 -3.34 -19.09
N GLY A 234 -19.75 -2.55 -18.11
CA GLY A 234 -20.94 -2.84 -17.30
C GLY A 234 -22.25 -2.41 -17.95
N GLY A 235 -22.21 -1.55 -18.98
CA GLY A 235 -23.38 -1.15 -19.75
C GLY A 235 -23.64 -2.06 -20.94
N ARG A 236 -24.68 -2.90 -20.86
CA ARG A 236 -25.61 -3.00 -22.01
C ARG A 236 -26.21 -1.61 -22.21
N GLU A 237 -26.39 -1.24 -23.47
CA GLU A 237 -26.97 0.02 -23.95
C GLU A 237 -28.07 0.55 -23.02
N PHE A 238 -27.83 1.69 -22.37
CA PHE A 238 -28.91 2.53 -21.89
C PHE A 238 -29.43 3.30 -23.10
N GLY A 239 -30.70 3.05 -23.42
CA GLY A 239 -31.28 3.25 -24.73
C GLY A 239 -31.29 4.68 -25.26
N ASN A 240 -31.20 4.78 -26.58
CA ASN A 240 -31.88 5.81 -27.34
C ASN A 240 -33.40 5.60 -27.17
N VAL A 241 -34.03 6.40 -26.31
CA VAL A 241 -35.44 6.76 -26.48
C VAL A 241 -35.45 8.26 -26.75
N ILE A 242 -35.37 8.59 -28.04
CA ILE A 242 -35.70 9.92 -28.55
C ILE A 242 -36.83 9.70 -29.54
N SER A 243 -37.99 10.25 -29.18
CA SER A 243 -39.12 10.69 -30.00
C SER A 243 -39.59 9.84 -31.17
N GLU A 244 -40.86 9.46 -31.15
CA GLU A 244 -41.77 9.80 -32.25
C GLU A 244 -43.20 9.93 -31.71
N SER A 245 -43.69 11.15 -31.84
CA SER A 245 -45.09 11.59 -31.78
C SER A 245 -45.84 11.20 -33.05
#